data_AF-A0AAV1P4C3-F1
#
_entry.id   AF-A0AAV1P4C3-F1
#
_cell.length_a   1.000
_cell.length_b   1.000
_cell.length_c   1.000
_cell.angle_alpha   90.00
_cell.angle_beta   90.00
_cell.angle_gamma   90.00
#
_symmetry.space_group_name_H-M   'P 1'
#
loop_
_entity.id
_entity.type
_entity.pdbx_description
1 polymer ?
#
loop_
_entity_poly.entity_id
_entity_poly.type
_entity_poly.pdbx_seq_one_letter_code
_entity_poly.pdbx_strand_id
1 'polypeptide(L)'
;MDIVQKLVSGFALDLGPLKEPLGFIRVLEWVFAIFAFATTGGYSGSTHFSVKCTDKELEVNPTFGYPFRLSADSYKIPSCNDSKVFTDAYLQGDFSSSAQFYVSVGVFGFLYCTATLILYLGYQNIYRQTTRGPIVDLVVTAAFAFLWLVSSSAWGKGLTDVKWATNPDHIVEVCAATCTPGEYPSMGRLNASVTFGFLNLILWAGNCWFIYKETPFHKDPNPPATMEEGGVPGP
;
A
#
# COMPACT_ATOMS: atom_id res chain seq x y z
N MET A 1 -19.24 29.98 1.58
CA MET A 1 -18.76 30.13 2.97
C MET A 1 -19.67 29.43 3.96
N ASP A 2 -21.00 29.44 3.77
CA ASP A 2 -21.97 28.81 4.69
C ASP A 2 -21.86 27.29 4.88
N ILE A 3 -21.45 26.54 3.86
CA ILE A 3 -21.27 25.07 3.95
C ILE A 3 -20.07 24.74 4.84
N VAL A 4 -18.97 25.46 4.68
CA VAL A 4 -17.76 25.29 5.48
C VAL A 4 -18.04 25.71 6.93
N GLN A 5 -18.79 26.79 7.13
CA GLN A 5 -19.16 27.25 8.46
C GLN A 5 -20.14 26.28 9.16
N LYS A 6 -21.07 25.65 8.43
CA LYS A 6 -21.93 24.56 8.93
C LYS A 6 -21.18 23.26 9.24
N LEU A 7 -20.17 22.91 8.44
CA LEU A 7 -19.28 21.77 8.72
C LEU A 7 -18.48 22.02 10.01
N VAL A 8 -17.89 23.21 10.16
CA VAL A 8 -17.12 23.58 11.36
C VAL A 8 -17.98 23.66 12.62
N SER A 9 -19.26 24.07 12.51
CA SER A 9 -20.16 24.15 13.67
C SER A 9 -20.84 22.82 14.05
N GLY A 10 -20.73 21.78 13.22
CA GLY A 10 -21.18 20.42 13.53
C GLY A 10 -20.05 19.44 13.91
N PHE A 11 -18.79 19.87 13.82
CA PHE A 11 -17.63 19.05 14.15
C PHE A 11 -17.38 19.06 15.66
N ALA A 12 -17.73 17.97 16.33
CA ALA A 12 -17.36 17.72 17.72
C ALA A 12 -16.46 16.47 17.75
N LEU A 13 -15.20 16.66 18.13
CA LEU A 13 -14.21 15.58 18.19
C LEU A 13 -14.51 14.68 19.41
N ASP A 14 -15.15 13.53 19.16
CA ASP A 14 -15.28 12.47 20.16
C ASP A 14 -14.30 11.34 19.83
N LEU A 15 -13.39 11.04 20.76
CA LEU A 15 -12.44 9.94 20.64
C LEU A 15 -13.01 8.62 21.19
N GLY A 16 -14.22 8.63 21.76
CA GLY A 16 -14.95 7.44 22.19
C GLY A 16 -14.99 6.33 21.14
N PRO A 17 -15.33 6.62 19.86
CA PRO A 17 -15.35 5.63 18.78
C PRO A 17 -14.00 5.00 18.43
N LEU A 18 -12.86 5.63 18.76
CA LEU A 18 -11.55 5.01 18.53
C LEU A 18 -11.28 3.84 19.49
N LYS A 19 -12.00 3.79 20.61
CA LYS A 19 -11.93 2.65 21.54
C LYS A 19 -12.76 1.46 21.05
N GLU A 20 -13.63 1.66 20.07
CA GLU A 20 -14.34 0.57 19.41
C GLU A 20 -13.39 -0.16 18.44
N PRO A 21 -13.55 -1.48 18.28
CA PRO A 21 -12.66 -2.28 17.42
C PRO A 21 -12.62 -1.74 15.98
N LEU A 22 -13.74 -1.20 15.50
CA LEU A 22 -13.87 -0.63 14.16
C LEU A 22 -12.96 0.59 13.94
N GLY A 23 -13.00 1.56 14.87
CA GLY A 23 -12.17 2.77 14.80
C GLY A 23 -10.68 2.45 14.98
N PHE A 24 -10.35 1.53 15.89
CA PHE A 24 -8.97 1.10 16.11
C PHE A 24 -8.35 0.44 14.87
N ILE A 25 -9.08 -0.49 14.22
CA ILE A 25 -8.61 -1.15 12.98
C ILE A 25 -8.41 -0.12 11.86
N ARG A 26 -9.30 0.87 11.72
CA ARG A 26 -9.14 1.97 10.74
C ARG A 26 -7.85 2.76 10.93
N VAL A 27 -7.46 3.04 12.17
CA VAL A 27 -6.20 3.73 12.45
C VAL A 27 -5.00 2.85 12.06
N LEU A 28 -5.05 1.55 12.34
CA LEU A 28 -3.99 0.63 11.92
C LEU A 28 -3.87 0.53 10.39
N GLU A 29 -5.00 0.44 9.68
CA GLU A 29 -5.02 0.44 8.21
C GLU A 29 -4.38 1.71 7.64
N TRP A 30 -4.68 2.86 8.26
CA TRP A 30 -4.12 4.16 7.88
C TRP A 30 -2.60 4.18 8.05
N VAL A 31 -2.08 3.73 9.20
CA VAL A 31 -0.64 3.66 9.47
C VAL A 31 0.06 2.68 8.52
N PHE A 32 -0.51 1.49 8.32
CA PHE A 32 0.12 0.46 7.49
C PHE A 32 0.06 0.81 6.00
N ALA A 33 -0.97 1.52 5.55
CA ALA A 33 -1.01 2.09 4.20
C ALA A 33 0.17 3.04 3.96
N ILE A 34 0.47 3.94 4.91
CA ILE A 34 1.61 4.86 4.82
C ILE A 34 2.92 4.08 4.68
N PHE A 35 3.16 3.11 5.58
CA PHE A 35 4.37 2.30 5.49
C PHE A 35 4.48 1.55 4.17
N ALA A 36 3.38 0.95 3.69
CA ALA A 36 3.32 0.27 2.41
C ALA A 36 3.73 1.17 1.23
N PHE A 37 3.01 2.27 0.98
CA PHE A 37 3.27 3.09 -0.21
C PHE A 37 4.56 3.93 -0.08
N ALA A 38 4.92 4.39 1.12
CA ALA A 38 6.10 5.23 1.31
C ALA A 38 7.40 4.43 1.21
N THR A 39 7.40 3.17 1.65
CA THR A 39 8.58 2.31 1.55
C THR A 39 8.84 1.88 0.11
N THR A 40 7.80 1.64 -0.71
CA THR A 40 7.95 1.37 -2.15
C THR A 40 8.25 2.65 -2.95
N GLY A 41 7.44 3.70 -2.78
CA GLY A 41 7.53 4.92 -3.58
C GLY A 41 8.76 5.79 -3.27
N GLY A 42 9.28 5.71 -2.05
CA GLY A 42 10.48 6.44 -1.63
C GLY A 42 11.77 5.62 -1.72
N TYR A 43 11.77 4.49 -2.43
CA TYR A 43 12.96 3.64 -2.55
C TYR A 43 13.86 4.07 -3.71
N SER A 44 15.15 4.13 -3.42
CA SER A 44 16.23 4.18 -4.39
C SER A 44 17.36 3.30 -3.85
N GLY A 45 17.97 2.51 -4.73
CA GLY A 45 19.11 1.65 -4.43
C GLY A 45 20.08 1.62 -5.60
N SER A 46 21.30 1.14 -5.35
CA SER A 46 22.31 0.92 -6.37
C SER A 46 22.82 -0.51 -6.27
N THR A 47 23.10 -1.11 -7.42
CA THR A 47 23.86 -2.35 -7.49
C THR A 47 25.31 -2.01 -7.79
N HIS A 48 26.25 -2.75 -7.23
CA HIS A 48 27.67 -2.53 -7.46
C HIS A 48 28.26 -3.73 -8.18
N PHE A 49 29.04 -3.49 -9.22
CA PHE A 49 29.91 -4.50 -9.83
C PHE A 49 31.19 -3.84 -10.33
N SER A 50 32.28 -4.59 -10.34
CA SER A 50 33.58 -4.10 -10.83
C SER A 50 33.99 -4.83 -12.11
N VAL A 51 34.69 -4.11 -12.98
CA VAL A 51 35.27 -4.65 -14.21
C VAL A 51 36.79 -4.69 -14.02
N LYS A 52 37.36 -5.90 -14.00
CA LYS A 52 38.80 -6.15 -13.80
C LYS A 52 39.52 -6.27 -15.14
N CYS A 53 39.94 -5.14 -15.71
CA CYS A 53 40.85 -5.16 -16.85
C CYS A 53 42.29 -5.45 -16.39
N THR A 54 43.14 -5.93 -17.30
CA THR A 54 44.52 -6.38 -17.01
C THR A 54 45.35 -5.40 -16.18
N ASP A 55 45.10 -4.09 -16.31
CA ASP A 55 45.84 -3.04 -15.59
C ASP A 55 44.98 -2.12 -14.69
N LYS A 56 43.65 -2.28 -14.65
CA LYS A 56 42.73 -1.40 -13.89
C LYS A 56 41.45 -2.11 -13.45
N GLU A 57 41.03 -1.84 -12.23
CA GLU A 57 39.69 -2.17 -11.73
C GLU A 57 38.82 -0.90 -11.78
N LEU A 58 37.69 -0.98 -12.49
CA LEU A 58 36.71 0.12 -12.56
C LEU A 58 35.40 -0.33 -11.95
N GLU A 59 34.89 0.47 -11.03
CA GLU A 59 33.58 0.23 -10.40
C GLU A 59 32.47 0.90 -11.19
N VAL A 60 31.37 0.17 -11.36
CA VAL A 60 30.15 0.66 -12.01
C VAL A 60 28.99 0.47 -11.05
N ASN A 61 28.19 1.52 -10.88
CA ASN A 61 27.11 1.58 -9.91
C ASN A 61 25.77 1.95 -10.57
N PRO A 62 25.07 1.00 -11.22
CA PRO A 62 23.72 1.26 -11.72
C PRO A 62 22.77 1.58 -10.58
N THR A 63 22.14 2.75 -10.65
CA THR A 63 21.08 3.17 -9.71
C THR A 63 19.72 2.78 -10.25
N PHE A 64 18.83 2.34 -9.37
CA PHE A 64 17.43 2.08 -9.67
C PHE A 64 16.55 2.49 -8.50
N GLY A 65 15.31 2.82 -8.77
CA GLY A 65 14.36 3.24 -7.74
C GLY A 65 12.96 3.23 -8.28
N TYR A 66 11.98 3.67 -7.51
CA TYR A 66 10.60 3.80 -7.99
C TYR A 66 10.54 4.75 -9.21
N PRO A 67 9.88 4.39 -10.32
CA PRO A 67 8.93 3.29 -10.48
C PRO A 67 9.53 1.98 -11.03
N PHE A 68 10.80 1.67 -10.82
CA PHE A 68 11.47 0.40 -11.22
C PHE A 68 11.46 0.14 -12.73
N ARG A 69 11.74 1.19 -13.51
CA ARG A 69 12.00 1.12 -14.95
C ARG A 69 13.48 0.85 -15.20
N LEU A 70 13.89 -0.39 -15.00
CA LEU A 70 15.30 -0.78 -15.08
C LEU A 70 15.90 -0.55 -16.48
N SER A 71 15.09 -0.67 -17.52
CA SER A 71 15.51 -0.42 -18.91
C SER A 71 15.57 1.05 -19.35
N ALA A 72 15.13 2.00 -18.50
CA ALA A 72 15.05 3.40 -18.88
C ALA A 72 16.39 4.14 -18.72
N ASP A 73 17.18 3.77 -17.71
CA ASP A 73 18.45 4.41 -17.39
C ASP A 73 19.60 3.50 -17.86
N SER A 74 20.44 4.03 -18.77
CA SER A 74 21.66 3.34 -19.18
C SER A 74 22.76 3.52 -18.13
N TYR A 75 23.58 2.48 -17.96
CA TYR A 75 24.85 2.55 -17.25
C TYR A 75 25.99 2.28 -18.21
N LYS A 76 27.14 2.89 -17.93
CA LYS A 76 28.31 2.86 -18.80
C LYS A 76 29.26 1.74 -18.36
N ILE A 77 29.46 0.76 -19.22
CA ILE A 77 30.46 -0.30 -19.02
C ILE A 77 31.77 0.14 -19.70
N PRO A 78 32.89 0.26 -18.98
CA PRO A 78 34.18 0.57 -19.59
C PRO A 78 34.69 -0.60 -20.43
N SER A 79 35.14 -0.35 -21.65
CA SER A 79 35.79 -1.37 -22.48
C SER A 79 37.25 -1.56 -22.07
N CYS A 80 37.70 -2.81 -21.91
CA CYS A 80 39.09 -3.12 -21.59
C CYS A 80 40.07 -2.92 -22.76
N ASN A 81 39.59 -2.75 -24.00
CA ASN A 81 40.44 -2.47 -25.16
C ASN A 81 40.88 -1.00 -25.26
N ASP A 82 40.04 -0.07 -24.82
CA ASP A 82 40.38 1.36 -24.77
C ASP A 82 39.59 2.07 -23.68
N SER A 83 40.29 2.65 -22.71
CA SER A 83 39.73 3.27 -21.49
C SER A 83 38.81 4.48 -21.73
N LYS A 84 38.64 4.92 -22.99
CA LYS A 84 37.73 6.01 -23.39
C LYS A 84 36.44 5.53 -24.07
N VAL A 85 36.32 4.23 -24.35
CA VAL A 85 35.13 3.64 -24.98
C VAL A 85 34.24 3.04 -23.91
N PHE A 86 33.04 3.59 -23.78
CA PHE A 86 32.00 3.10 -22.89
C PHE A 86 30.88 2.47 -23.71
N THR A 87 30.45 1.29 -23.33
CA THR A 87 29.24 0.67 -23.89
C THR A 87 28.07 0.99 -22.96
N ASP A 88 27.01 1.58 -23.51
CA ASP A 88 25.77 1.76 -22.78
C ASP A 88 25.05 0.41 -22.65
N ALA A 89 24.83 -0.01 -21.41
CA ALA A 89 24.06 -1.18 -21.08
C ALA A 89 22.84 -0.77 -20.23
N TYR A 90 21.83 -1.63 -20.21
CA TYR A 90 20.56 -1.35 -19.54
C TYR A 90 20.24 -2.52 -18.61
N LEU A 91 19.69 -2.21 -17.43
CA LEU A 91 19.19 -3.26 -16.56
C LEU A 91 17.91 -3.86 -17.17
N GLN A 92 17.74 -5.17 -17.04
CA GLN A 92 16.67 -5.87 -17.75
C GLN A 92 15.33 -5.74 -17.01
N GLY A 93 14.30 -5.23 -17.71
CA GLY A 93 12.91 -5.29 -17.28
C GLY A 93 12.25 -3.94 -16.98
N ASP A 94 10.92 -3.92 -17.05
CA ASP A 94 10.10 -2.81 -16.58
C ASP A 94 9.05 -3.36 -15.61
N PHE A 95 9.21 -3.03 -14.32
CA PHE A 95 8.33 -3.48 -13.25
C PHE A 95 7.44 -2.34 -12.72
N SER A 96 7.33 -1.25 -13.48
CA SER A 96 6.63 -0.04 -13.05
C SER A 96 5.14 -0.18 -12.88
N SER A 97 4.49 -0.98 -13.71
CA SER A 97 3.05 -1.22 -13.61
C SER A 97 2.67 -1.79 -12.24
N SER A 98 3.37 -2.85 -11.78
CA SER A 98 3.10 -3.49 -10.48
C SER A 98 3.35 -2.54 -9.30
N ALA A 99 4.46 -1.79 -9.34
CA ALA A 99 4.82 -0.85 -8.28
C ALA A 99 3.83 0.33 -8.22
N GLN A 100 3.48 0.91 -9.36
CA GLN A 100 2.55 2.04 -9.45
C GLN A 100 1.13 1.64 -9.05
N PHE A 101 0.68 0.46 -9.45
CA PHE A 101 -0.62 -0.07 -9.03
C PHE A 101 -0.69 -0.21 -7.50
N TYR A 102 0.34 -0.82 -6.90
CA TYR A 102 0.45 -0.98 -5.45
C TYR A 102 0.48 0.35 -4.69
N VAL A 103 1.33 1.30 -5.12
CA VAL A 103 1.41 2.63 -4.52
C VAL A 103 0.07 3.37 -4.65
N SER A 104 -0.59 3.27 -5.80
CA SER A 104 -1.89 3.92 -6.04
C SER A 104 -2.97 3.38 -5.11
N VAL A 105 -3.08 2.05 -4.97
CA VAL A 105 -4.01 1.42 -4.02
C VAL A 105 -3.72 1.87 -2.59
N GLY A 106 -2.44 1.95 -2.20
CA GLY A 106 -2.02 2.45 -0.89
C GLY A 106 -2.45 3.90 -0.63
N VAL A 107 -2.25 4.80 -1.59
CA VAL A 107 -2.63 6.22 -1.47
C VAL A 107 -4.15 6.38 -1.40
N PHE A 108 -4.92 5.70 -2.26
CA PHE A 108 -6.38 5.74 -2.19
C PHE A 108 -6.92 5.14 -0.89
N GLY A 109 -6.32 4.05 -0.40
CA GLY A 109 -6.67 3.46 0.90
C GLY A 109 -6.40 4.44 2.05
N PHE A 110 -5.25 5.11 2.05
CA PHE A 110 -4.91 6.16 3.03
C PHE A 110 -5.92 7.32 3.03
N LEU A 111 -6.27 7.83 1.84
CA LEU A 111 -7.25 8.91 1.70
C LEU A 111 -8.64 8.47 2.18
N TYR A 112 -9.04 7.24 1.87
CA TYR A 112 -10.29 6.67 2.34
C TYR A 112 -10.32 6.56 3.86
N CYS A 113 -9.30 5.97 4.49
CA CYS A 113 -9.22 5.87 5.96
C CYS A 113 -9.23 7.27 6.60
N THR A 114 -8.57 8.25 6.00
CA THR A 114 -8.59 9.64 6.51
C THR A 114 -10.00 10.23 6.45
N ALA A 115 -10.69 10.07 5.32
CA ALA A 115 -12.06 10.56 5.16
C ALA A 115 -13.04 9.86 6.10
N THR A 116 -12.96 8.54 6.24
CA THR A 116 -13.83 7.80 7.16
C THR A 116 -13.54 8.15 8.61
N LEU A 117 -12.28 8.27 9.03
CA LEU A 117 -11.92 8.72 10.38
C LEU A 117 -12.49 10.12 10.69
N ILE A 118 -12.41 11.07 9.76
CA ILE A 118 -13.01 12.40 9.93
C ILE A 118 -14.54 12.29 10.09
N LEU A 119 -15.21 11.45 9.30
CA LEU A 119 -16.65 11.23 9.40
C LEU A 119 -17.06 10.56 10.72
N TYR A 120 -16.32 9.53 11.15
CA TYR A 120 -16.57 8.79 12.38
C TYR A 120 -16.34 9.65 13.63
N LEU A 121 -15.26 10.43 13.68
CA LEU A 121 -14.89 11.24 14.85
C LEU A 121 -15.60 12.59 14.90
N GLY A 122 -15.94 13.16 13.74
CA GLY A 122 -16.49 14.51 13.64
C GLY A 122 -18.00 14.58 13.45
N TYR A 123 -18.62 13.54 12.86
CA TYR A 123 -20.03 13.56 12.47
C TYR A 123 -20.77 12.28 12.88
N GLN A 124 -20.51 11.81 14.10
CA GLN A 124 -21.08 10.57 14.64
C GLN A 124 -22.62 10.51 14.53
N ASN A 125 -23.29 11.66 14.68
CA ASN A 125 -24.75 11.80 14.54
C ASN A 125 -25.26 11.53 13.10
N ILE A 126 -24.47 11.87 12.07
CA ILE A 126 -24.84 11.63 10.66
C ILE A 126 -24.62 10.17 10.30
N TYR A 127 -23.52 9.58 10.79
CA TYR A 127 -23.18 8.19 10.51
C TYR A 127 -24.20 7.20 11.09
N ARG A 128 -24.72 7.50 12.29
CA ARG A 128 -25.63 6.60 13.03
C ARG A 128 -27.11 6.76 12.64
N GLN A 129 -27.52 7.90 12.07
CA GLN A 129 -28.91 8.16 11.70
C GLN A 129 -29.35 7.55 10.37
N THR A 130 -28.42 7.09 9.53
CA THR A 130 -28.73 6.50 8.22
C THR A 130 -28.19 5.08 8.11
N THR A 131 -29.08 4.10 7.93
CA THR A 131 -28.73 2.67 7.74
C THR A 131 -27.91 2.40 6.48
N ARG A 132 -27.82 3.37 5.55
CA ARG A 132 -27.02 3.26 4.31
C ARG A 132 -25.51 3.45 4.54
N GLY A 133 -25.09 4.18 5.58
CA GLY A 133 -23.68 4.47 5.85
C GLY A 133 -22.84 3.20 6.02
N PRO A 134 -23.20 2.31 6.96
CA PRO A 134 -22.49 1.06 7.19
C PRO A 134 -22.46 0.11 5.97
N ILE A 135 -23.51 0.12 5.14
CA ILE A 135 -23.56 -0.72 3.92
C ILE A 135 -22.55 -0.22 2.87
N VAL A 136 -22.49 1.09 2.66
CA VAL A 136 -21.51 1.68 1.73
C VAL A 136 -20.10 1.46 2.23
N ASP A 137 -19.85 1.66 3.53
CA ASP A 137 -18.54 1.41 4.14
C ASP A 137 -18.13 -0.05 3.97
N LEU A 138 -19.04 -1.01 4.16
CA LEU A 138 -18.78 -2.43 3.92
C LEU A 138 -18.34 -2.72 2.48
N VAL A 139 -19.07 -2.20 1.48
CA VAL A 139 -18.77 -2.43 0.05
C VAL A 139 -17.41 -1.84 -0.32
N VAL A 140 -17.13 -0.61 0.11
CA VAL A 140 -15.85 0.04 -0.20
C VAL A 140 -14.69 -0.68 0.51
N THR A 141 -14.89 -1.10 1.76
CA THR A 141 -13.89 -1.87 2.52
C THR A 141 -13.59 -3.20 1.85
N ALA A 142 -14.61 -3.92 1.40
CA ALA A 142 -14.44 -5.18 0.68
C ALA A 142 -13.70 -4.98 -0.66
N ALA A 143 -14.01 -3.91 -1.38
CA ALA A 143 -13.31 -3.55 -2.62
C ALA A 143 -11.83 -3.26 -2.36
N PHE A 144 -11.49 -2.49 -1.33
CA PHE A 144 -10.09 -2.25 -0.95
C PHE A 144 -9.38 -3.49 -0.43
N ALA A 145 -10.05 -4.37 0.30
CA ALA A 145 -9.47 -5.67 0.69
C ALA A 145 -9.05 -6.46 -0.56
N PHE A 146 -9.93 -6.55 -1.56
CA PHE A 146 -9.59 -7.19 -2.83
C PHE A 146 -8.43 -6.48 -3.56
N LEU A 147 -8.43 -5.15 -3.62
CA LEU A 147 -7.34 -4.38 -4.24
C LEU A 147 -6.01 -4.58 -3.50
N TRP A 148 -6.00 -4.63 -2.17
CA TRP A 148 -4.80 -4.94 -1.38
C TRP A 148 -4.27 -6.33 -1.67
N LEU A 149 -5.14 -7.32 -1.83
CA LEU A 149 -4.73 -8.67 -2.23
C LEU A 149 -4.04 -8.65 -3.60
N VAL A 150 -4.74 -8.16 -4.63
CA VAL A 150 -4.22 -8.21 -6.01
C VAL A 150 -2.95 -7.37 -6.14
N SER A 151 -2.94 -6.17 -5.56
CA SER A 151 -1.78 -5.27 -5.65
C SER A 151 -0.57 -5.77 -4.85
N SER A 152 -0.77 -6.32 -3.64
CA SER A 152 0.34 -6.87 -2.84
C SER A 152 0.92 -8.12 -3.49
N SER A 153 0.10 -8.97 -4.11
CA SER A 153 0.57 -10.12 -4.90
C SER A 153 1.34 -9.69 -6.14
N ALA A 154 0.81 -8.72 -6.91
CA ALA A 154 1.48 -8.19 -8.10
C ALA A 154 2.83 -7.55 -7.74
N TRP A 155 2.86 -6.77 -6.66
CA TRP A 155 4.10 -6.16 -6.18
C TRP A 155 5.07 -7.17 -5.57
N GLY A 156 4.59 -8.20 -4.85
CA GLY A 156 5.44 -9.27 -4.35
C GLY A 156 6.18 -10.02 -5.46
N LYS A 157 5.49 -10.31 -6.58
CA LYS A 157 6.13 -10.86 -7.78
C LYS A 157 7.09 -9.86 -8.43
N GLY A 158 6.64 -8.61 -8.62
CA GLY A 158 7.47 -7.56 -9.21
C GLY A 158 8.76 -7.31 -8.42
N LEU A 159 8.70 -7.35 -7.08
CA LEU A 159 9.88 -7.24 -6.22
C LEU A 159 10.84 -8.42 -6.40
N THR A 160 10.31 -9.63 -6.55
CA THR A 160 11.15 -10.80 -6.82
C THR A 160 11.90 -10.63 -8.14
N ASP A 161 11.23 -10.10 -9.16
CA ASP A 161 11.84 -9.86 -10.47
C ASP A 161 12.85 -8.70 -10.42
N VAL A 162 12.57 -7.63 -9.66
CA VAL A 162 13.54 -6.55 -9.41
C VAL A 162 14.79 -7.10 -8.74
N LYS A 163 14.66 -7.93 -7.69
CA LYS A 163 15.81 -8.54 -7.02
C LYS A 163 16.63 -9.42 -7.95
N TRP A 164 15.96 -10.17 -8.82
CA TRP A 164 16.62 -11.00 -9.82
C TRP A 164 17.38 -10.16 -10.84
N ALA A 165 16.75 -9.13 -11.40
CA ALA A 165 17.33 -8.25 -12.40
C ALA A 165 18.45 -7.32 -11.87
N THR A 166 18.46 -7.07 -10.56
CA THR A 166 19.44 -6.19 -9.89
C THR A 166 20.51 -6.96 -9.12
N ASN A 167 20.54 -8.29 -9.24
CA ASN A 167 21.54 -9.13 -8.60
C ASN A 167 22.92 -8.96 -9.30
N PRO A 168 23.98 -8.55 -8.58
CA PRO A 168 25.34 -8.50 -9.12
C PRO A 168 25.76 -9.78 -9.86
N ASP A 169 25.40 -10.95 -9.36
CA ASP A 169 25.80 -12.24 -9.93
C ASP A 169 25.24 -12.44 -11.34
N HIS A 170 23.97 -12.08 -11.56
CA HIS A 170 23.33 -12.16 -12.88
C HIS A 170 23.79 -11.06 -13.84
N ILE A 171 24.06 -9.86 -13.33
CA ILE A 171 24.56 -8.76 -14.16
C ILE A 171 25.97 -9.09 -14.70
N VAL A 172 26.79 -9.75 -13.89
CA VAL A 172 28.14 -10.17 -14.27
C VAL A 172 28.13 -11.26 -15.34
N GLU A 173 27.14 -12.16 -15.35
CA GLU A 173 26.98 -13.16 -16.43
C GLU A 173 26.80 -12.51 -17.81
N VAL A 174 26.13 -11.35 -17.87
CA VAL A 174 25.94 -10.57 -19.10
C VAL A 174 27.23 -9.83 -19.51
N CYS A 175 28.10 -9.53 -18.56
CA CYS A 175 29.29 -8.67 -18.70
C CYS A 175 30.56 -9.42 -19.17
N ALA A 176 30.47 -10.73 -19.44
CA ALA A 176 31.59 -11.63 -19.77
C ALA A 176 32.68 -11.72 -18.66
N ALA A 177 33.65 -12.61 -18.84
CA ALA A 177 34.57 -13.16 -17.82
C ALA A 177 35.50 -12.16 -17.08
N THR A 178 35.29 -10.86 -17.27
CA THR A 178 36.11 -9.77 -16.74
C THR A 178 35.41 -9.00 -15.61
N CYS A 179 34.13 -9.27 -15.36
CA CYS A 179 33.35 -8.57 -14.35
C CYS A 179 33.26 -9.39 -13.05
N THR A 180 33.30 -8.73 -11.90
CA THR A 180 33.17 -9.35 -10.57
C THR A 180 32.01 -8.72 -9.80
N PRO A 181 31.19 -9.54 -9.09
CA PRO A 181 30.06 -9.03 -8.34
C PRO A 181 30.55 -8.19 -7.16
N GLY A 182 29.90 -7.03 -6.95
CA GLY A 182 30.16 -6.14 -5.83
C GLY A 182 29.10 -6.27 -4.74
N GLU A 183 28.84 -5.17 -4.03
CA GLU A 183 27.84 -5.12 -2.97
C GLU A 183 26.40 -5.26 -3.48
N TYR A 184 25.59 -6.00 -2.71
CA TYR A 184 24.19 -6.20 -3.00
C TYR A 184 23.35 -4.99 -2.57
N PRO A 185 22.32 -4.60 -3.36
CA PRO A 185 21.41 -3.53 -2.98
C PRO A 185 20.61 -3.86 -1.71
N SER A 186 20.38 -2.86 -0.86
CA SER A 186 19.64 -3.03 0.39
C SER A 186 18.13 -3.20 0.15
N MET A 187 17.65 -4.43 0.04
CA MET A 187 16.24 -4.74 -0.30
C MET A 187 15.26 -4.69 0.89
N GLY A 188 15.72 -4.36 2.10
CA GLY A 188 14.93 -4.42 3.34
C GLY A 188 13.65 -3.58 3.30
N ARG A 189 13.74 -2.35 2.77
CA ARG A 189 12.58 -1.44 2.63
C ARG A 189 11.50 -2.01 1.71
N LEU A 190 11.92 -2.63 0.59
CA LEU A 190 10.99 -3.23 -0.35
C LEU A 190 10.37 -4.51 0.19
N ASN A 191 11.13 -5.33 0.93
CA ASN A 191 10.58 -6.49 1.63
C ASN A 191 9.51 -6.07 2.65
N ALA A 192 9.83 -5.04 3.46
CA ALA A 192 8.89 -4.49 4.43
C ALA A 192 7.62 -3.97 3.73
N SER A 193 7.74 -3.32 2.57
CA SER A 193 6.57 -2.86 1.80
C SER A 193 5.59 -3.99 1.51
N VAL A 194 6.05 -5.12 0.97
CA VAL A 194 5.20 -6.28 0.64
C VAL A 194 4.55 -6.84 1.91
N THR A 195 5.30 -6.95 3.01
CA THR A 195 4.75 -7.38 4.30
C THR A 195 3.64 -6.44 4.78
N PHE A 196 3.87 -5.11 4.76
CA PHE A 196 2.84 -4.14 5.13
C PHE A 196 1.63 -4.20 4.22
N GLY A 197 1.79 -4.50 2.93
CA GLY A 197 0.68 -4.73 2.01
C GLY A 197 -0.24 -5.88 2.42
N PHE A 198 0.35 -7.04 2.73
CA PHE A 198 -0.42 -8.20 3.20
C PHE A 198 -0.99 -8.01 4.62
N LEU A 199 -0.28 -7.32 5.51
CA LEU A 199 -0.84 -6.94 6.81
C LEU A 199 -2.05 -6.02 6.63
N ASN A 200 -1.97 -5.06 5.69
CA ASN A 200 -3.11 -4.20 5.41
C ASN A 200 -4.29 -5.02 4.83
N LEU A 201 -4.05 -5.95 3.91
CA LEU A 201 -5.09 -6.89 3.46
C LEU A 201 -5.83 -7.55 4.63
N ILE A 202 -5.11 -8.09 5.61
CA ILE A 202 -5.70 -8.77 6.78
C ILE A 202 -6.55 -7.79 7.59
N LEU A 203 -6.07 -6.56 7.79
CA LEU A 203 -6.82 -5.53 8.49
C LEU A 203 -8.12 -5.19 7.75
N TRP A 204 -8.06 -4.89 6.45
CA TRP A 204 -9.24 -4.54 5.65
C TRP A 204 -10.25 -5.70 5.59
N ALA A 205 -9.77 -6.94 5.41
CA ALA A 205 -10.64 -8.12 5.43
C ALA A 205 -11.27 -8.36 6.81
N GLY A 206 -10.49 -8.21 7.89
CA GLY A 206 -10.99 -8.29 9.26
C GLY A 206 -11.99 -7.19 9.59
N ASN A 207 -11.77 -5.99 9.07
CA ASN A 207 -12.66 -4.85 9.25
C ASN A 207 -14.03 -5.07 8.60
N CYS A 208 -14.07 -5.73 7.43
CA CYS A 208 -15.34 -6.13 6.79
C CYS A 208 -16.24 -6.94 7.74
N TRP A 209 -15.67 -7.84 8.55
CA TRP A 209 -16.43 -8.61 9.52
C TRP A 209 -17.08 -7.71 10.59
N PHE A 210 -16.31 -6.77 11.15
CA PHE A 210 -16.84 -5.84 12.16
C PHE A 210 -17.90 -4.90 11.59
N ILE A 211 -17.70 -4.38 10.37
CA ILE A 211 -18.70 -3.54 9.70
C ILE A 211 -19.97 -4.36 9.39
N TYR A 212 -19.82 -5.61 8.94
CA TYR A 212 -20.94 -6.49 8.63
C TYR A 212 -21.87 -6.68 9.85
N LYS A 213 -21.32 -6.83 11.05
CA LYS A 213 -22.10 -6.95 12.30
C LYS A 213 -22.92 -5.68 12.60
N GLU A 214 -22.50 -4.52 12.13
CA GLU A 214 -23.23 -3.26 12.27
C GLU A 214 -24.33 -3.05 11.23
N THR A 215 -24.28 -3.78 10.10
CA THR A 215 -25.28 -3.68 9.03
C THR A 215 -26.63 -4.30 9.41
N PRO A 216 -27.74 -3.85 8.80
CA PRO A 216 -29.07 -4.47 8.98
C PRO A 216 -29.14 -5.93 8.54
N PHE A 217 -28.15 -6.42 7.77
CA PHE A 217 -28.08 -7.82 7.34
C PHE A 217 -27.82 -8.80 8.49
N HIS A 218 -27.23 -8.31 9.58
CA HIS A 218 -26.92 -9.14 10.74
C HIS A 218 -27.75 -8.83 11.98
N LYS A 219 -28.32 -7.61 12.09
CA LYS A 219 -29.22 -7.27 13.20
C LYS A 219 -30.56 -7.97 12.98
N ASP A 220 -31.03 -8.74 13.96
CA ASP A 220 -32.36 -9.36 13.91
C ASP A 220 -33.42 -8.27 13.64
N PRO A 221 -34.47 -8.57 12.84
CA PRO A 221 -35.61 -7.69 12.76
C PRO A 221 -36.16 -7.56 14.17
N ASN A 222 -36.14 -6.34 14.71
CA ASN A 222 -36.73 -6.06 16.01
C ASN A 222 -38.15 -6.66 16.03
N PRO A 223 -38.52 -7.50 17.03
CA PRO A 223 -39.90 -7.93 17.15
C PRO A 223 -40.76 -6.66 17.23
N PRO A 224 -41.90 -6.60 16.52
CA PRO A 224 -42.76 -5.42 16.56
C PRO A 224 -43.10 -5.13 18.02
N ALA A 225 -42.98 -3.85 18.41
CA ALA A 225 -43.38 -3.38 19.73
C ALA A 225 -44.79 -3.91 20.00
N THR A 226 -44.91 -4.81 20.97
CA THR A 226 -46.19 -5.27 21.50
C THR A 226 -46.98 -4.03 21.88
N MET A 227 -48.03 -3.72 21.11
CA MET A 227 -49.03 -2.75 21.49
C MET A 227 -49.53 -3.17 22.87
N GLU A 228 -49.22 -2.38 23.89
CA GLU A 228 -49.75 -2.57 25.22
C GLU A 228 -51.28 -2.64 25.12
N GLU A 229 -51.77 -3.77 25.62
CA GLU A 229 -53.14 -4.19 25.80
C GLU A 229 -53.98 -3.03 26.34
N GLY A 230 -54.97 -2.59 25.54
CA GLY A 230 -55.98 -1.63 25.99
C GLY A 230 -56.69 -2.18 27.22
N GLY A 231 -56.45 -1.53 28.36
CA GLY A 231 -57.09 -1.85 29.63
C GLY A 231 -58.61 -1.84 29.52
N VAL A 232 -59.20 -2.95 29.94
CA VAL A 232 -60.64 -3.20 30.05
C VAL A 232 -61.28 -2.17 31.02
N PRO A 233 -62.47 -1.60 30.72
CA PRO A 233 -63.18 -0.77 31.68
C PRO A 233 -63.88 -1.65 32.73
N GLY A 234 -63.54 -1.44 34.00
CA GLY A 234 -64.25 -2.01 35.15
C GLY A 234 -65.47 -1.18 35.57
N PRO A 235 -66.40 -1.78 36.33
CA PRO A 235 -67.82 -1.43 36.42
C PRO A 235 -68.16 -0.16 37.20
#